data_AF-A0A1J4ZZ11-F1
#
_entry.id   AF-A0A1J4ZZ11-F1
#
_cell.length_a   1.000
_cell.length_b   1.000
_cell.length_c   1.000
_cell.angle_alpha   90.00
_cell.angle_beta   90.00
_cell.angle_gamma   90.00
#
_symmetry.space_group_name_H-M   'P 1'
#
loop_
_entity.id
_entity.type
_entity.pdbx_description
1 polymer ?
#
loop_
_entity_poly.entity_id
_entity_poly.type
_entity_poly.pdbx_seq_one_letter_code
_entity_poly.pdbx_strand_id
1 'polypeptide(L)'
;MSTLKEARTTYLAEHALTGETLLEARFDLPKRYAWFNELTTQERLDFFAGLLETLVNPVPVLPNGKRRTRQAALDEYLRGWAATAEIESGPELLQSIRAGRADLQHGRILSYAEIFDDVPR
;
A
#
# COMPACT_ATOMS: atom_id res chain seq x y z
N MET A 1 -12.40 14.81 21.02
CA MET A 1 -12.98 14.97 19.67
C MET A 1 -12.75 16.36 19.06
N SER A 2 -12.32 17.40 19.79
CA SER A 2 -12.11 18.74 19.18
C SER A 2 -10.77 18.92 18.44
N THR A 3 -9.72 18.20 18.83
CA THR A 3 -8.37 18.35 18.24
C THR A 3 -8.28 17.97 16.75
N LEU A 4 -9.01 16.94 16.32
CA LEU A 4 -9.07 16.51 14.92
C LEU A 4 -9.86 17.49 14.04
N LYS A 5 -10.90 18.10 14.61
CA LYS A 5 -11.73 19.08 13.91
C LYS A 5 -10.97 20.39 13.75
N GLU A 6 -10.26 20.83 14.80
CA GLU A 6 -9.39 22.00 14.79
C GLU A 6 -8.20 21.82 13.83
N ALA A 7 -7.51 20.67 13.88
CA ALA A 7 -6.41 20.37 12.95
C ALA A 7 -6.88 20.35 11.48
N ARG A 8 -8.08 19.80 11.21
CA ARG A 8 -8.69 19.83 9.86
C ARG A 8 -9.00 21.26 9.43
N THR A 9 -9.53 22.10 10.31
CA THR A 9 -9.87 23.50 9.99
C THR A 9 -8.61 24.33 9.72
N THR A 10 -7.55 24.17 10.51
CA THR A 10 -6.27 24.86 10.28
C THR A 10 -5.62 24.42 8.98
N TYR A 11 -5.58 23.11 8.71
CA TYR A 11 -5.02 22.58 7.46
C TYR A 11 -5.76 23.11 6.21
N LEU A 12 -7.10 23.09 6.24
CA LEU A 12 -7.93 23.59 5.14
C LEU A 12 -7.81 25.11 4.98
N ALA A 13 -7.66 25.87 6.06
CA ALA A 13 -7.50 27.32 6.00
C ALA A 13 -6.12 27.73 5.44
N GLU A 14 -5.06 27.00 5.77
CA GLU A 14 -3.71 27.25 5.27
C GLU A 14 -3.53 26.84 3.79
N HIS A 15 -4.28 25.82 3.32
CA HIS A 15 -4.20 25.30 1.95
C HIS A 15 -5.34 25.80 1.04
N ALA A 16 -6.20 26.69 1.52
CA ALA A 16 -7.28 27.31 0.74
C ALA A 16 -6.79 28.28 -0.35
N LEU A 17 -5.48 28.49 -0.52
CA LEU A 17 -4.93 29.59 -1.33
C LEU A 17 -4.23 29.20 -2.65
N THR A 18 -4.23 27.93 -3.07
CA THR A 18 -3.59 27.57 -4.37
C THR A 18 -4.40 26.66 -5.29
N GLY A 19 -5.57 26.16 -4.88
CA GLY A 19 -6.45 25.40 -5.77
C GLY A 19 -5.97 23.99 -6.14
N GLU A 20 -4.80 23.55 -5.66
CA GLU A 20 -4.39 22.15 -5.75
C GLU A 20 -4.98 21.39 -4.55
N THR A 21 -5.85 20.43 -4.83
CA THR A 21 -6.38 19.57 -3.76
C THR A 21 -5.26 18.72 -3.17
N LEU A 22 -5.40 18.26 -1.91
CA LEU A 22 -4.51 17.26 -1.27
C LEU A 22 -4.25 16.02 -2.16
N LEU A 23 -5.15 15.75 -3.10
CA LEU A 23 -5.11 14.63 -4.00
C LEU A 23 -4.26 14.92 -5.24
N GLU A 24 -4.01 16.18 -5.57
CA GLU A 24 -3.28 16.60 -6.77
C GLU A 24 -1.90 17.20 -6.41
N ALA A 25 -1.73 17.69 -5.19
CA ALA A 25 -0.49 18.29 -4.73
C ALA A 25 0.69 17.30 -4.79
N ARG A 26 1.87 17.80 -5.16
CA ARG A 26 3.13 17.05 -5.03
C ARG A 26 3.77 17.37 -3.68
N PHE A 27 4.05 16.35 -2.89
CA PHE A 27 4.57 16.50 -1.55
C PHE A 27 6.10 16.31 -1.52
N ASP A 28 6.79 17.11 -0.70
CA ASP A 28 8.19 16.86 -0.35
C ASP A 28 8.26 15.78 0.74
N LEU A 29 8.25 14.52 0.30
CA LEU A 29 8.21 13.35 1.17
C LEU A 29 9.60 12.71 1.32
N PRO A 30 9.90 12.11 2.50
CA PRO A 30 11.05 11.23 2.64
C PRO A 30 11.07 10.16 1.54
N LYS A 31 12.26 9.77 1.06
CA LYS A 31 12.43 8.80 -0.05
C LYS A 31 11.57 7.53 0.08
N ARG A 32 11.40 7.01 1.30
CA ARG A 32 10.58 5.82 1.58
C ARG A 32 9.07 5.98 1.29
N TYR A 33 8.62 7.20 1.04
CA TYR A 33 7.24 7.55 0.70
C TYR A 33 7.13 8.30 -0.65
N ALA A 34 8.22 8.36 -1.42
CA ALA A 34 8.23 9.06 -2.71
C ALA A 34 7.21 8.47 -3.70
N TRP A 35 6.96 7.16 -3.63
CA TRP A 35 5.94 6.43 -4.38
C TRP A 35 4.55 7.04 -4.27
N PHE A 36 4.23 7.74 -3.18
CA PHE A 36 2.92 8.37 -3.00
C PHE A 36 2.67 9.46 -4.05
N ASN A 37 3.72 10.15 -4.49
CA ASN A 37 3.60 11.18 -5.53
C ASN A 37 3.32 10.60 -6.92
N GLU A 38 3.54 9.29 -7.12
CA GLU A 38 3.30 8.58 -8.38
C GLU A 38 1.85 8.12 -8.52
N LEU A 39 1.10 8.11 -7.41
CA LEU A 39 -0.30 7.76 -7.40
C LEU A 39 -1.16 8.81 -8.12
N THR A 40 -2.14 8.32 -8.87
CA THR A 40 -3.25 9.09 -9.42
C THR A 40 -4.15 9.65 -8.32
N THR A 41 -4.99 10.62 -8.65
CA THR A 41 -6.00 11.20 -7.76
C THR A 41 -6.89 10.12 -7.12
N GLN A 42 -7.32 9.12 -7.89
CA GLN A 42 -8.19 8.05 -7.39
C GLN A 42 -7.45 7.12 -6.43
N GLU A 43 -6.22 6.72 -6.75
CA GLU A 43 -5.40 5.87 -5.86
C GLU A 43 -5.07 6.59 -4.54
N ARG A 44 -4.88 7.92 -4.57
CA ARG A 44 -4.71 8.71 -3.35
C ARG A 44 -5.98 8.77 -2.51
N LEU A 45 -7.16 8.84 -3.15
CA LEU A 45 -8.44 8.72 -2.44
C LEU A 45 -8.56 7.36 -1.76
N ASP A 46 -8.27 6.29 -2.48
CA ASP A 46 -8.32 4.92 -1.97
C ASP A 46 -7.30 4.69 -0.85
N PHE A 47 -6.10 5.29 -0.97
CA PHE A 47 -5.10 5.33 0.08
C PHE A 47 -5.62 6.02 1.35
N PHE A 48 -6.22 7.20 1.24
CA PHE A 48 -6.73 7.89 2.44
C PHE A 48 -7.93 7.18 3.06
N ALA A 49 -8.81 6.59 2.24
CA ALA A 49 -9.94 5.80 2.72
C ALA A 49 -9.44 4.56 3.51
N GLY A 50 -8.54 3.77 2.95
CA GLY A 50 -7.99 2.59 3.63
C GLY A 50 -7.11 2.93 4.85
N LEU A 51 -6.41 4.06 4.82
CA LEU A 51 -5.69 4.57 5.99
C LEU A 51 -6.65 4.91 7.12
N LEU A 52 -7.76 5.59 6.80
CA LEU A 52 -8.79 5.90 7.79
C LEU A 52 -9.37 4.62 8.37
N GLU A 53 -9.73 3.64 7.54
CA GLU A 53 -10.20 2.32 7.98
C GLU A 53 -9.21 1.65 8.94
N THR A 54 -7.91 1.67 8.60
CA THR A 54 -6.84 1.10 9.45
C THR A 54 -6.74 1.81 10.81
N LEU A 55 -6.99 3.11 10.85
CA LEU A 55 -6.94 3.92 12.07
C LEU A 55 -8.17 3.72 12.97
N VAL A 56 -9.37 3.64 12.39
CA VAL A 56 -10.63 3.55 13.13
C VAL A 56 -10.99 2.13 13.53
N ASN A 57 -10.53 1.13 12.77
CA ASN A 57 -10.87 -0.26 13.07
C ASN A 57 -10.15 -0.78 14.33
N PRO A 58 -10.80 -1.64 15.11
CA PRO A 58 -10.14 -2.35 16.19
C PRO A 58 -8.99 -3.18 15.62
N VAL A 59 -7.84 -3.17 16.31
CA VAL A 59 -6.66 -3.86 15.80
C VAL A 59 -6.94 -5.37 15.72
N PRO A 60 -6.77 -6.01 14.55
CA PRO A 60 -7.14 -7.41 14.37
C PRO A 60 -6.32 -8.33 15.27
N VAL A 61 -7.00 -9.36 15.77
CA VAL A 61 -6.35 -10.48 16.45
C VAL A 61 -5.79 -11.39 15.37
N LEU A 62 -4.49 -11.65 15.43
CA LEU A 62 -3.81 -12.55 14.49
C LEU A 62 -4.25 -14.01 14.73
N PRO A 63 -4.10 -14.92 13.75
CA PRO A 63 -4.47 -16.33 13.89
C PRO A 63 -3.81 -17.05 15.07
N ASN A 64 -2.67 -16.53 15.56
CA ASN A 64 -1.95 -17.02 16.73
C ASN A 64 -2.44 -16.44 18.07
N GLY A 65 -3.59 -15.75 18.09
CA GLY A 65 -4.20 -15.14 19.27
C GLY A 65 -3.54 -13.84 19.74
N LYS A 66 -2.43 -13.41 19.12
CA LYS A 66 -1.77 -12.14 19.47
C LYS A 66 -2.56 -10.98 18.90
N ARG A 67 -2.79 -9.94 19.70
CA ARG A 67 -3.25 -8.65 19.19
C ARG A 67 -2.12 -8.01 18.42
N ARG A 68 -2.37 -7.67 17.16
CA ARG A 68 -1.47 -6.77 16.43
C ARG A 68 -1.44 -5.42 17.17
N THR A 69 -0.37 -4.64 17.00
CA THR A 69 -0.38 -3.24 17.45
C THR A 69 -0.94 -2.36 16.34
N ARG A 70 -1.54 -1.22 16.68
CA ARG A 70 -2.01 -0.26 15.67
C ARG A 70 -0.87 0.18 14.76
N GLN A 71 0.32 0.40 15.32
CA GLN A 71 1.52 0.72 14.56
C GLN A 71 1.85 -0.37 13.54
N ALA A 72 1.84 -1.65 13.93
CA ALA A 72 2.14 -2.74 13.02
C ALA A 72 1.09 -2.91 11.90
N ALA A 73 -0.15 -2.47 12.11
CA ALA A 73 -1.18 -2.43 11.06
C ALA A 73 -0.90 -1.28 10.08
N LEU A 74 -0.55 -0.09 10.59
CA LEU A 74 -0.15 1.05 9.76
C LEU A 74 1.10 0.76 8.93
N ASP A 75 2.13 0.16 9.54
CA ASP A 75 3.37 -0.18 8.84
C ASP A 75 3.14 -1.22 7.73
N GLU A 76 2.20 -2.14 7.91
CA GLU A 76 1.80 -3.06 6.83
C GLU A 76 1.01 -2.36 5.75
N TYR A 77 0.06 -1.51 6.11
CA TYR A 77 -0.72 -0.73 5.14
C TYR A 77 0.21 0.10 4.24
N LEU A 78 1.15 0.84 4.83
CA LEU A 78 2.12 1.65 4.09
C LEU A 78 3.05 0.80 3.23
N ARG A 79 3.51 -0.35 3.73
CA ARG A 79 4.36 -1.26 2.95
C ARG A 79 3.61 -1.91 1.79
N GLY A 80 2.32 -2.24 1.99
CA GLY A 80 1.48 -2.80 0.94
C GLY A 80 1.36 -1.84 -0.24
N TRP A 81 1.06 -0.57 0.02
CA TRP A 81 1.01 0.46 -1.02
C TRP A 81 2.35 0.70 -1.71
N ALA A 82 3.44 0.78 -0.94
CA ALA A 82 4.78 0.93 -1.51
C ALA A 82 5.12 -0.23 -2.47
N ALA A 83 4.82 -1.46 -2.07
CA ALA A 83 5.05 -2.65 -2.89
C ALA A 83 4.16 -2.66 -4.15
N THR A 84 2.89 -2.25 -4.04
CA THR A 84 1.99 -2.13 -5.20
C THR A 84 2.53 -1.11 -6.20
N ALA A 85 2.92 0.08 -5.75
CA ALA A 85 3.48 1.11 -6.62
C ALA A 85 4.77 0.61 -7.32
N GLU A 86 5.65 -0.08 -6.60
CA GLU A 86 6.84 -0.71 -7.18
C GLU A 86 6.48 -1.74 -8.25
N ILE A 87 5.55 -2.64 -7.97
CA ILE A 87 5.09 -3.66 -8.92
C ILE A 87 4.48 -3.03 -10.18
N GLU A 88 3.64 -2.01 -10.02
CA GLU A 88 2.95 -1.36 -11.13
C GLU A 88 3.85 -0.46 -11.96
N SER A 89 4.95 0.04 -11.38
CA SER A 89 5.97 0.79 -12.13
C SER A 89 6.74 -0.06 -13.16
N GLY A 90 6.73 -1.40 -12.98
CA GLY A 90 7.45 -2.35 -13.82
C GLY A 90 6.52 -3.24 -14.65
N PRO A 91 6.30 -2.96 -15.95
CA PRO A 91 5.36 -3.73 -16.77
C PRO A 91 5.77 -5.22 -16.89
N GLU A 92 7.06 -5.53 -16.89
CA GLU A 92 7.58 -6.90 -16.92
C GLU A 92 7.24 -7.66 -15.63
N LEU A 93 7.50 -7.06 -14.48
CA LEU A 93 7.20 -7.65 -13.17
C LEU A 93 5.69 -7.89 -13.01
N LEU A 94 4.87 -6.92 -13.41
CA LEU A 94 3.42 -7.05 -13.40
C LEU A 94 2.93 -8.19 -14.30
N GLN A 95 3.53 -8.34 -15.49
CA GLN A 95 3.22 -9.47 -16.38
C GLN A 95 3.63 -10.81 -15.77
N SER A 96 4.82 -10.90 -15.17
CA SER A 96 5.29 -12.12 -14.49
C SER A 96 4.38 -12.50 -13.33
N ILE A 97 3.91 -11.54 -12.52
CA ILE A 97 2.95 -11.79 -11.43
C ILE A 97 1.61 -12.29 -11.99
N ARG A 98 1.11 -11.69 -13.06
CA ARG A 98 -0.15 -12.12 -13.72
C ARG A 98 -0.02 -13.53 -14.28
N ALA A 99 1.11 -13.85 -14.92
CA ALA A 99 1.40 -15.18 -15.44
C ALA A 99 1.45 -16.22 -14.31
N GLY A 100 2.22 -15.95 -13.24
CA GLY A 100 2.29 -16.83 -12.08
C GLY A 100 0.94 -17.03 -11.39
N ARG A 101 0.10 -16.00 -11.30
CA ARG A 101 -1.27 -16.13 -10.78
C ARG A 101 -2.15 -16.99 -11.68
N ALA A 102 -2.03 -16.85 -13.00
CA ALA A 102 -2.72 -17.71 -13.94
C ALA A 102 -2.24 -19.16 -13.81
N ASP A 103 -0.95 -19.39 -13.63
CA ASP A 103 -0.39 -20.72 -13.41
C ASP A 103 -0.93 -21.37 -12.14
N LEU A 104 -1.00 -20.64 -11.03
CA LEU A 104 -1.64 -21.10 -9.79
C LEU A 104 -3.10 -21.51 -10.00
N GLN A 105 -3.88 -20.68 -10.69
CA GLN A 105 -5.31 -20.95 -10.94
C GLN A 105 -5.55 -22.18 -11.81
N HIS A 106 -4.62 -22.50 -12.69
CA HIS A 106 -4.72 -23.66 -13.59
C HIS A 106 -3.88 -24.85 -13.12
N GLY A 107 -3.31 -24.81 -11.91
CA GLY A 107 -2.50 -25.88 -11.35
C GLY A 107 -1.16 -26.12 -12.06
N ARG A 108 -0.65 -25.15 -12.82
CA ARG A 108 0.67 -25.21 -13.50
C ARG A 108 1.79 -24.81 -12.54
N ILE A 109 1.95 -25.57 -11.46
CA ILE A 109 2.91 -25.28 -10.40
C ILE A 109 3.99 -26.36 -10.42
N LEU A 110 5.25 -25.96 -10.48
CA LEU A 110 6.39 -26.87 -10.31
C LEU A 110 6.87 -26.83 -8.86
N SER A 111 7.17 -28.01 -8.31
CA SER A 111 7.82 -28.15 -7.01
C SER A 111 9.30 -27.83 -7.10
N TYR A 112 9.92 -27.62 -5.93
CA TYR A 112 11.36 -27.39 -5.83
C TYR A 112 12.17 -28.54 -6.46
N ALA A 113 11.79 -29.80 -6.20
CA ALA A 113 12.47 -30.96 -6.78
C ALA A 113 12.38 -30.95 -8.32
N GLU A 114 11.21 -30.66 -8.89
CA GLU A 114 11.03 -30.61 -10.35
C GLU A 114 11.83 -29.49 -11.04
N ILE A 115 12.16 -28.40 -10.33
CA ILE A 115 12.97 -27.29 -10.89
C ILE A 115 14.47 -27.57 -10.75
N PHE A 116 14.91 -28.27 -9.70
CA PHE A 116 16.32 -28.33 -9.30
C PHE A 116 16.94 -29.74 -9.31
N ASP A 117 16.19 -30.81 -9.62
CA ASP A 117 16.75 -32.17 -9.71
C ASP A 117 17.79 -32.34 -10.85
N ASP A 118 17.78 -31.46 -11.85
CA ASP A 118 18.75 -31.46 -12.96
C ASP A 118 20.04 -30.66 -12.66
N VAL A 119 20.19 -30.09 -11.45
CA VAL A 119 21.40 -29.35 -11.07
C VAL A 119 22.37 -30.31 -10.36
N PRO A 120 23.49 -30.73 -10.99
CA PRO A 120 24.47 -31.58 -10.32
C PRO A 120 25.01 -30.90 -9.06
N ARG A 121 24.98 -31.63 -7.94
CA ARG A 121 25.50 -31.20 -6.64
C ARG A 121 27.02 -31.03 -6.64
#